data_AF-A0A9E2BDP3-F1
#
_entry.id   AF-A0A9E2BDP3-F1
#
_cell.length_a   1.000
_cell.length_b   1.000
_cell.length_c   1.000
_cell.angle_alpha   90.00
_cell.angle_beta   90.00
_cell.angle_gamma   90.00
#
_symmetry.space_group_name_H-M   'P 1'
#
loop_
_entity.id
_entity.type
_entity.pdbx_description
1 polymer ?
#
loop_
_entity_poly.entity_id
_entity_poly.type
_entity_poly.pdbx_seq_one_letter_code
_entity_poly.pdbx_strand_id
1 'polypeptide(L)'
;SYIAELIVNDGEIDSGADSVTINTRNSAPVADAGPDQSVAVGVTVTLDGSGSSDVDGDRLTYSWSLSRVPAGSAATLSATDVVQPTFMVDVRGRYEARLIVSDGTTESDPAVVEITTLNTVPVADAGDDRSAFVGEIVVLDGSDSSDADNDSLSFQWALISVPNDSKAVFMDPTAMQPAFTVDRPGMYVAQLIVNDGDLDSAPDTANITTINSPPVADAGDDQEARVGDRVRLDGRGSSDADFDDLTFRWSFTVTPAGSDVSFNNPGSNSNRPRFEPDLEGLYVAQLIVNDGSVDSDPDTVSIRVLADDDD
;
A
#
# COMPACT_ATOMS: atom_id res chain seq x y z
N SER A 1 -14.99 71.65 0.41
CA SER A 1 -15.20 72.63 1.48
C SER A 1 -16.55 73.28 1.28
N TYR A 2 -17.30 73.48 2.35
CA TYR A 2 -18.54 74.25 2.31
C TYR A 2 -18.31 75.57 3.06
N ILE A 3 -18.92 76.64 2.60
CA ILE A 3 -18.98 77.89 3.35
C ILE A 3 -20.43 78.09 3.72
N ALA A 4 -20.72 78.08 5.03
CA ALA A 4 -22.02 78.48 5.53
C ALA A 4 -21.95 79.95 5.92
N GLU A 5 -22.85 80.75 5.35
CA GLU A 5 -22.94 82.18 5.63
C GLU A 5 -24.22 82.47 6.43
N LEU A 6 -24.09 83.28 7.48
CA LEU A 6 -25.20 83.83 8.23
C LEU A 6 -25.31 85.32 7.95
N ILE A 7 -26.48 85.71 7.46
CA ILE A 7 -26.93 87.09 7.35
C ILE A 7 -28.23 87.18 8.14
N VAL A 8 -28.32 88.12 9.09
CA VAL A 8 -29.52 88.34 9.89
C VAL A 8 -30.14 89.70 9.52
N ASN A 9 -31.47 89.76 9.47
CA ASN A 9 -32.25 90.93 9.07
C ASN A 9 -33.24 91.30 10.17
N ASP A 10 -33.39 92.59 10.46
CA ASP A 10 -34.32 93.11 11.48
C ASP A 10 -35.70 93.53 10.93
N GLY A 11 -35.92 93.35 9.63
CA GLY A 11 -37.09 93.78 8.87
C GLY A 11 -36.81 94.94 7.92
N GLU A 12 -35.69 95.64 8.08
CA GLU A 12 -35.30 96.81 7.26
C GLU A 12 -33.90 96.66 6.64
N ILE A 13 -32.92 96.09 7.37
CA ILE A 13 -31.53 95.95 6.87
C ILE A 13 -30.88 94.60 7.25
N ASP A 14 -30.10 94.05 6.32
CA ASP A 14 -29.27 92.87 6.52
C ASP A 14 -27.95 93.21 7.24
N SER A 15 -27.46 92.30 8.07
CA SER A 15 -26.10 92.35 8.60
C SER A 15 -25.06 92.10 7.51
N GLY A 16 -23.79 92.40 7.78
CA GLY A 16 -22.70 91.77 7.02
C GLY A 16 -22.75 90.24 7.15
N ALA A 17 -22.33 89.53 6.12
CA ALA A 17 -22.22 88.07 6.18
C ALA A 17 -21.10 87.67 7.14
N ASP A 18 -21.43 86.82 8.10
CA ASP A 18 -20.43 86.05 8.85
C ASP A 18 -20.36 84.65 8.26
N SER A 19 -19.16 84.12 8.07
CA SER A 19 -18.97 82.86 7.35
C SER A 19 -18.10 81.89 8.13
N VAL A 20 -18.49 80.61 8.11
CA VAL A 20 -17.66 79.51 8.59
C VAL A 20 -17.31 78.59 7.43
N THR A 21 -16.02 78.30 7.27
CA THR A 21 -15.53 77.30 6.31
C THR A 21 -15.50 75.93 6.97
N ILE A 22 -16.21 74.98 6.40
CA ILE A 22 -16.26 73.58 6.83
C ILE A 22 -15.45 72.75 5.83
N ASN A 23 -14.40 72.10 6.33
CA ASN A 23 -13.61 71.14 5.57
C ASN A 23 -13.90 69.73 6.08
N THR A 24 -14.42 68.87 5.20
CA THR A 24 -14.42 67.43 5.42
C THR A 24 -13.13 66.89 4.79
N ARG A 25 -12.25 66.34 5.62
CA ARG A 25 -11.03 65.67 5.16
C ARG A 25 -11.39 64.19 4.96
N ASN A 26 -11.03 63.64 3.81
CA ASN A 26 -11.21 62.21 3.53
C ASN A 26 -10.56 61.35 4.61
N SER A 27 -11.27 60.32 5.04
CA SER A 27 -10.81 59.29 5.97
C SER A 27 -10.38 58.05 5.16
N ALA A 28 -9.27 57.40 5.55
CA ALA A 28 -8.90 56.17 4.87
C ALA A 28 -9.92 55.06 5.18
N PRO A 29 -10.25 54.20 4.21
CA PRO A 29 -11.18 53.11 4.44
C PRO A 29 -10.55 52.02 5.33
N VAL A 30 -11.39 51.13 5.87
CA VAL A 30 -10.96 49.99 6.68
C VAL A 30 -11.24 48.70 5.90
N ALA A 31 -10.19 47.95 5.59
CA ALA A 31 -10.30 46.61 5.01
C ALA A 31 -10.72 45.60 6.09
N ASP A 32 -11.61 44.68 5.71
CA ASP A 32 -11.93 43.47 6.44
C ASP A 32 -11.84 42.30 5.46
N ALA A 33 -10.90 41.38 5.70
CA ALA A 33 -10.65 40.22 4.85
C ALA A 33 -11.50 39.00 5.21
N GLY A 34 -12.33 39.11 6.26
CA GLY A 34 -13.09 38.00 6.82
C GLY A 34 -12.29 37.16 7.83
N PRO A 35 -12.95 36.16 8.45
CA PRO A 35 -12.31 35.28 9.44
C PRO A 35 -11.41 34.22 8.78
N ASP A 36 -10.43 33.74 9.56
CA ASP A 36 -9.56 32.62 9.17
C ASP A 36 -10.37 31.35 8.83
N GLN A 37 -9.85 30.56 7.90
CA GLN A 37 -10.50 29.37 7.37
C GLN A 37 -9.64 28.11 7.55
N SER A 38 -10.30 26.96 7.72
CA SER A 38 -9.64 25.65 7.78
C SER A 38 -10.39 24.67 6.90
N VAL A 39 -9.71 24.12 5.89
CA VAL A 39 -10.31 23.30 4.82
C VAL A 39 -9.39 22.12 4.44
N ALA A 40 -9.91 21.09 3.77
CA ALA A 40 -9.07 20.03 3.19
C ALA A 40 -8.39 20.50 1.89
N VAL A 41 -7.37 19.77 1.44
CA VAL A 41 -6.79 19.99 0.11
C VAL A 41 -7.84 19.66 -0.96
N GLY A 42 -7.79 20.35 -2.10
CA GLY A 42 -8.75 20.25 -3.21
C GLY A 42 -10.03 21.09 -3.03
N VAL A 43 -10.24 21.70 -1.86
CA VAL A 43 -11.40 22.58 -1.62
C VAL A 43 -11.16 23.96 -2.24
N THR A 44 -12.20 24.50 -2.87
CA THR A 44 -12.22 25.92 -3.31
C THR A 44 -12.63 26.82 -2.15
N VAL A 45 -11.73 27.71 -1.75
CA VAL A 45 -11.96 28.74 -0.74
C VAL A 45 -12.57 29.97 -1.40
N THR A 46 -13.55 30.58 -0.72
CA THR A 46 -14.08 31.90 -1.05
C THR A 46 -13.63 32.89 0.01
N LEU A 47 -12.99 33.97 -0.41
CA LEU A 47 -12.64 35.09 0.46
C LEU A 47 -13.80 36.08 0.47
N ASP A 48 -13.96 36.86 1.54
CA ASP A 48 -15.09 37.80 1.64
C ASP A 48 -14.66 39.16 2.20
N GLY A 49 -14.53 40.14 1.28
CA GLY A 49 -14.19 41.51 1.60
C GLY A 49 -15.40 42.38 1.95
N SER A 50 -16.61 41.83 1.96
CA SER A 50 -17.86 42.60 2.07
C SER A 50 -18.01 43.35 3.40
N GLY A 51 -17.25 42.98 4.44
CA GLY A 51 -17.17 43.70 5.71
C GLY A 51 -16.36 45.00 5.67
N SER A 52 -15.62 45.25 4.59
CA SER A 52 -14.83 46.48 4.43
C SER A 52 -15.73 47.72 4.41
N SER A 53 -15.27 48.82 4.99
CA SER A 53 -16.10 50.01 5.16
C SER A 53 -15.34 51.32 4.96
N ASP A 54 -16.08 52.34 4.55
CA ASP A 54 -15.63 53.73 4.52
C ASP A 54 -16.60 54.60 5.32
N VAL A 55 -16.07 55.43 6.21
CA VAL A 55 -16.88 56.25 7.13
C VAL A 55 -17.51 57.47 6.44
N ASP A 56 -16.90 57.93 5.35
CA ASP A 56 -17.39 59.03 4.53
C ASP A 56 -18.46 58.54 3.51
N GLY A 57 -18.60 57.21 3.37
CA GLY A 57 -19.59 56.54 2.54
C GLY A 57 -19.17 56.37 1.08
N ASP A 58 -17.87 56.53 0.81
CA ASP A 58 -17.31 56.43 -0.53
C ASP A 58 -17.32 54.99 -1.06
N ARG A 59 -17.37 54.84 -2.39
CA ARG A 59 -17.42 53.53 -3.03
C ARG A 59 -16.05 52.87 -2.99
N LEU A 60 -15.99 51.67 -2.39
CA LEU A 60 -14.76 50.89 -2.30
C LEU A 60 -14.40 50.12 -3.58
N THR A 61 -13.10 50.00 -3.81
CA THR A 61 -12.45 49.07 -4.74
C THR A 61 -11.55 48.12 -3.95
N TYR A 62 -11.35 46.91 -4.47
CA TYR A 62 -10.70 45.81 -3.75
C TYR A 62 -9.39 45.43 -4.44
N SER A 63 -8.39 45.02 -3.67
CA SER A 63 -7.14 44.48 -4.18
C SER A 63 -6.68 43.33 -3.30
N TRP A 64 -6.94 42.12 -3.77
CA TRP A 64 -6.53 40.86 -3.15
C TRP A 64 -5.20 40.35 -3.69
N SER A 65 -4.40 39.76 -2.83
CA SER A 65 -3.23 38.96 -3.21
C SER A 65 -3.04 37.77 -2.26
N LEU A 66 -2.44 36.69 -2.76
CA LEU A 66 -1.92 35.62 -1.91
C LEU A 66 -0.50 36.02 -1.50
N SER A 67 -0.34 36.49 -0.26
CA SER A 67 0.95 36.92 0.29
C SER A 67 1.81 35.74 0.73
N ARG A 68 1.20 34.59 0.99
CA ARG A 68 1.88 33.33 1.32
C ARG A 68 1.13 32.16 0.70
N VAL A 69 1.89 31.27 0.06
CA VAL A 69 1.41 29.95 -0.38
C VAL A 69 2.43 28.88 0.07
N PRO A 70 2.00 27.62 0.33
CA PRO A 70 2.91 26.52 0.62
C PRO A 70 3.91 26.26 -0.51
N ALA A 71 5.07 25.69 -0.18
CA ALA A 71 6.06 25.30 -1.19
C ALA A 71 5.44 24.26 -2.15
N GLY A 72 5.59 24.47 -3.46
CA GLY A 72 5.00 23.60 -4.49
C GLY A 72 3.57 23.97 -4.89
N SER A 73 2.90 24.88 -4.16
CA SER A 73 1.57 25.38 -4.54
C SER A 73 1.64 26.27 -5.79
N ALA A 74 0.66 26.10 -6.68
CA ALA A 74 0.39 26.91 -7.86
C ALA A 74 -0.93 27.71 -7.72
N ALA A 75 -1.45 27.84 -6.49
CA ALA A 75 -2.71 28.50 -6.20
C ALA A 75 -2.74 29.96 -6.72
N THR A 76 -3.83 30.31 -7.38
CA THR A 76 -4.09 31.68 -7.87
C THR A 76 -5.53 32.07 -7.58
N LEU A 77 -5.75 33.37 -7.32
CA LEU A 77 -7.08 33.93 -7.15
C LEU A 77 -7.80 33.99 -8.50
N SER A 78 -9.11 33.73 -8.51
CA SER A 78 -9.97 33.84 -9.69
C SER A 78 -10.09 35.25 -10.22
N ALA A 79 -10.01 36.24 -9.33
CA ALA A 79 -9.85 37.66 -9.62
C ALA A 79 -9.21 38.35 -8.41
N THR A 80 -8.61 39.52 -8.61
CA THR A 80 -7.96 40.28 -7.54
C THR A 80 -8.74 41.53 -7.13
N ASP A 81 -9.77 41.92 -7.90
CA ASP A 81 -10.46 43.21 -7.80
C ASP A 81 -11.95 43.10 -7.50
N VAL A 82 -12.40 41.91 -7.06
CA VAL A 82 -13.79 41.63 -6.68
C VAL A 82 -13.94 41.50 -5.16
N VAL A 83 -15.17 41.64 -4.68
CA VAL A 83 -15.49 41.53 -3.24
C VAL A 83 -15.20 40.12 -2.71
N GLN A 84 -15.54 39.10 -3.51
CA GLN A 84 -15.45 37.69 -3.11
C GLN A 84 -14.69 36.85 -4.14
N PRO A 85 -13.36 36.94 -4.20
CA PRO A 85 -12.58 36.07 -5.06
C PRO A 85 -12.47 34.67 -4.47
N THR A 86 -12.07 33.72 -5.30
CA THR A 86 -11.91 32.31 -4.91
C THR A 86 -10.54 31.80 -5.30
N PHE A 87 -10.03 30.78 -4.63
CA PHE A 87 -8.89 29.99 -5.10
C PHE A 87 -9.04 28.54 -4.64
N MET A 88 -8.37 27.62 -5.34
CA MET A 88 -8.32 26.21 -4.94
C MET A 88 -7.10 25.98 -4.04
N VAL A 89 -7.31 25.34 -2.89
CA VAL A 89 -6.22 24.84 -2.07
C VAL A 89 -5.66 23.61 -2.76
N ASP A 90 -4.45 23.71 -3.30
CA ASP A 90 -3.84 22.66 -4.13
C ASP A 90 -2.75 21.88 -3.41
N VAL A 91 -2.21 22.43 -2.32
CA VAL A 91 -1.17 21.80 -1.49
C VAL A 91 -1.48 21.98 -0.01
N ARG A 92 -1.14 20.97 0.80
CA ARG A 92 -1.19 21.03 2.26
C ARG A 92 -0.32 22.18 2.79
N GLY A 93 -0.85 22.92 3.78
CA GLY A 93 -0.11 23.93 4.52
C GLY A 93 -0.94 25.16 4.87
N ARG A 94 -0.25 26.29 5.01
CA ARG A 94 -0.86 27.59 5.34
C ARG A 94 -0.78 28.54 4.14
N TYR A 95 -1.89 29.20 3.84
CA TYR A 95 -2.00 30.29 2.89
C TYR A 95 -2.35 31.57 3.63
N GLU A 96 -1.90 32.70 3.12
CA GLU A 96 -2.31 34.02 3.61
C GLU A 96 -2.82 34.83 2.43
N ALA A 97 -4.08 35.26 2.52
CA ALA A 97 -4.64 36.20 1.57
C ALA A 97 -4.72 37.58 2.21
N ARG A 98 -4.32 38.60 1.45
CA ARG A 98 -4.23 39.97 1.90
C ARG A 98 -5.17 40.84 1.09
N LEU A 99 -5.97 41.65 1.77
CA LEU A 99 -6.88 42.64 1.19
C LEU A 99 -6.40 44.05 1.50
N ILE A 100 -6.33 44.89 0.47
CA ILE A 100 -6.37 46.35 0.59
C ILE A 100 -7.65 46.83 -0.09
N VAL A 101 -8.33 47.81 0.51
CA VAL A 101 -9.43 48.53 -0.15
C VAL A 101 -9.07 49.99 -0.39
N SER A 102 -9.65 50.60 -1.42
CA SER A 102 -9.48 52.03 -1.72
C SER A 102 -10.81 52.70 -2.00
N ASP A 103 -10.97 53.93 -1.49
CA ASP A 103 -12.11 54.83 -1.74
C ASP A 103 -11.94 55.66 -3.05
N GLY A 104 -10.84 55.45 -3.79
CA GLY A 104 -10.48 56.21 -4.99
C GLY A 104 -9.58 57.42 -4.75
N THR A 105 -9.29 57.75 -3.49
CA THR A 105 -8.37 58.82 -3.07
C THR A 105 -7.25 58.29 -2.16
N THR A 106 -7.56 57.35 -1.26
CA THR A 106 -6.63 56.73 -0.32
C THR A 106 -6.83 55.21 -0.25
N GLU A 107 -5.83 54.51 0.28
CA GLU A 107 -5.85 53.06 0.50
C GLU A 107 -5.92 52.75 2.01
N SER A 108 -6.55 51.64 2.36
CA SER A 108 -6.58 51.13 3.72
C SER A 108 -5.24 50.56 4.16
N ASP A 109 -5.06 50.40 5.47
CA ASP A 109 -4.12 49.42 5.98
C ASP A 109 -4.54 48.00 5.53
N PRO A 110 -3.62 47.03 5.43
CA PRO A 110 -3.94 45.71 4.90
C PRO A 110 -4.63 44.83 5.93
N ALA A 111 -5.70 44.16 5.51
CA ALA A 111 -6.30 43.06 6.25
C ALA A 111 -5.76 41.72 5.74
N VAL A 112 -5.59 40.74 6.62
CA VAL A 112 -5.08 39.40 6.27
C VAL A 112 -6.06 38.37 6.80
N VAL A 113 -6.31 37.34 6.00
CA VAL A 113 -7.02 36.13 6.37
C VAL A 113 -6.12 34.93 6.15
N GLU A 114 -6.03 34.08 7.17
CA GLU A 114 -5.25 32.85 7.14
C GLU A 114 -6.12 31.67 6.71
N ILE A 115 -5.59 30.82 5.83
CA ILE A 115 -6.23 29.57 5.43
C ILE A 115 -5.27 28.44 5.76
N THR A 116 -5.72 27.49 6.57
CA THR A 116 -4.94 26.30 6.96
C THR A 116 -5.58 25.03 6.45
N THR A 117 -4.77 24.02 6.18
CA THR A 117 -5.27 22.69 5.79
C THR A 117 -5.42 21.76 6.99
N LEU A 118 -6.49 20.97 7.02
CA LEU A 118 -6.63 19.83 7.94
C LEU A 118 -5.99 18.59 7.32
N ASN A 119 -5.40 17.72 8.15
CA ASN A 119 -4.90 16.42 7.69
C ASN A 119 -6.02 15.40 7.62
N THR A 120 -6.03 14.63 6.54
CA THR A 120 -6.85 13.42 6.39
C THR A 120 -5.98 12.21 6.68
N VAL A 121 -6.54 11.19 7.31
CA VAL A 121 -5.82 9.93 7.55
C VAL A 121 -5.67 9.19 6.22
N PRO A 122 -4.49 8.62 5.89
CA PRO A 122 -4.32 7.89 4.65
C PRO A 122 -5.04 6.54 4.67
N VAL A 123 -5.20 5.94 3.49
CA VAL A 123 -5.82 4.63 3.30
C VAL A 123 -4.77 3.65 2.78
N ALA A 124 -4.51 2.60 3.56
CA ALA A 124 -3.66 1.48 3.13
C ALA A 124 -4.44 0.57 2.18
N ASP A 125 -3.73 0.06 1.17
CA ASP A 125 -4.15 -1.03 0.30
C ASP A 125 -3.00 -2.05 0.25
N ALA A 126 -3.21 -3.23 0.84
CA ALA A 126 -2.24 -4.31 0.92
C ALA A 126 -2.22 -5.21 -0.33
N GLY A 127 -3.09 -4.92 -1.31
CA GLY A 127 -3.31 -5.72 -2.50
C GLY A 127 -4.18 -6.96 -2.26
N ASP A 128 -4.47 -7.67 -3.35
CA ASP A 128 -5.31 -8.87 -3.32
C ASP A 128 -4.68 -10.05 -2.57
N ASP A 129 -5.54 -10.93 -2.05
CA ASP A 129 -5.17 -12.26 -1.56
C ASP A 129 -4.52 -13.10 -2.67
N ARG A 130 -3.53 -13.93 -2.30
CA ARG A 130 -2.66 -14.65 -3.25
C ARG A 130 -2.43 -16.10 -2.83
N SER A 131 -1.97 -16.89 -3.79
CA SER A 131 -1.49 -18.24 -3.55
C SER A 131 -0.07 -18.41 -4.07
N ALA A 132 0.76 -19.19 -3.38
CA ALA A 132 2.16 -19.41 -3.72
C ALA A 132 2.61 -20.83 -3.37
N PHE A 133 3.70 -21.30 -3.97
CA PHE A 133 4.33 -22.57 -3.59
C PHE A 133 5.29 -22.38 -2.41
N VAL A 134 5.53 -23.45 -1.64
CA VAL A 134 6.63 -23.44 -0.66
C VAL A 134 7.97 -23.27 -1.38
N GLY A 135 8.81 -22.38 -0.87
CA GLY A 135 10.07 -21.92 -1.46
C GLY A 135 9.93 -20.70 -2.38
N GLU A 136 8.72 -20.31 -2.77
CA GLU A 136 8.49 -19.15 -3.63
C GLU A 136 8.73 -17.82 -2.89
N ILE A 137 9.21 -16.81 -3.62
CA ILE A 137 9.29 -15.43 -3.14
C ILE A 137 8.00 -14.71 -3.50
N VAL A 138 7.24 -14.31 -2.49
CA VAL A 138 6.05 -13.48 -2.66
C VAL A 138 6.44 -12.01 -2.54
N VAL A 139 6.07 -11.23 -3.54
CA VAL A 139 6.16 -9.76 -3.54
C VAL A 139 4.76 -9.20 -3.34
N LEU A 140 4.59 -8.35 -2.32
CA LEU A 140 3.35 -7.59 -2.11
C LEU A 140 3.50 -6.21 -2.72
N ASP A 141 2.39 -5.50 -2.91
CA ASP A 141 2.38 -4.19 -3.54
C ASP A 141 1.43 -3.27 -2.80
N GLY A 142 1.97 -2.24 -2.15
CA GLY A 142 1.20 -1.22 -1.46
C GLY A 142 0.90 0.01 -2.32
N SER A 143 1.28 0.01 -3.60
CA SER A 143 1.25 1.23 -4.44
C SER A 143 -0.15 1.81 -4.69
N ASP A 144 -1.22 1.04 -4.47
CA ASP A 144 -2.60 1.51 -4.55
C ASP A 144 -3.07 2.21 -3.24
N SER A 145 -2.22 2.24 -2.20
CA SER A 145 -2.45 3.06 -1.01
C SER A 145 -2.53 4.55 -1.39
N SER A 146 -3.41 5.29 -0.73
CA SER A 146 -3.72 6.66 -1.13
C SER A 146 -3.85 7.61 0.05
N ASP A 147 -3.54 8.88 -0.21
CA ASP A 147 -3.82 9.98 0.69
C ASP A 147 -4.68 11.04 -0.03
N ALA A 148 -5.70 11.54 0.66
CA ALA A 148 -6.65 12.49 0.08
C ALA A 148 -6.07 13.90 -0.07
N ASP A 149 -5.07 14.23 0.75
CA ASP A 149 -4.35 15.50 0.72
C ASP A 149 -3.11 15.43 -0.21
N ASN A 150 -2.90 14.27 -0.84
CA ASN A 150 -1.82 13.95 -1.77
C ASN A 150 -0.42 14.08 -1.12
N ASP A 151 -0.35 13.79 0.18
CA ASP A 151 0.89 13.69 0.93
C ASP A 151 1.68 12.42 0.53
N SER A 152 2.99 12.46 0.71
CA SER A 152 3.84 11.30 0.42
C SER A 152 3.66 10.22 1.47
N LEU A 153 3.41 8.98 1.03
CA LEU A 153 3.23 7.84 1.92
C LEU A 153 4.55 7.12 2.23
N SER A 154 4.68 6.70 3.48
CA SER A 154 5.63 5.69 3.95
C SER A 154 4.89 4.40 4.31
N PHE A 155 5.56 3.26 4.19
CA PHE A 155 4.95 1.93 4.31
C PHE A 155 5.53 1.18 5.50
N GLN A 156 4.70 0.39 6.17
CA GLN A 156 5.12 -0.53 7.21
C GLN A 156 4.36 -1.84 7.07
N TRP A 157 5.08 -2.87 6.64
CA TRP A 157 4.57 -4.22 6.50
C TRP A 157 4.94 -5.10 7.69
N ALA A 158 4.04 -6.02 8.04
CA ALA A 158 4.29 -7.06 9.05
C ALA A 158 3.56 -8.36 8.68
N LEU A 159 4.22 -9.50 8.93
CA LEU A 159 3.53 -10.79 8.94
C LEU A 159 2.93 -10.98 10.33
N ILE A 160 1.62 -10.75 10.45
CA ILE A 160 0.90 -10.82 11.75
C ILE A 160 0.44 -12.24 12.08
N SER A 161 0.45 -13.13 11.09
CA SER A 161 0.23 -14.56 11.26
C SER A 161 1.07 -15.32 10.24
N VAL A 162 1.73 -16.39 10.69
CA VAL A 162 2.52 -17.29 9.85
C VAL A 162 2.24 -18.75 10.28
N PRO A 163 2.49 -19.74 9.41
CA PRO A 163 2.36 -21.15 9.77
C PRO A 163 3.28 -21.56 10.94
N ASN A 164 2.95 -22.66 11.61
CA ASN A 164 3.80 -23.22 12.66
C ASN A 164 5.21 -23.51 12.12
N ASP A 165 6.21 -23.22 12.94
CA ASP A 165 7.63 -23.38 12.62
C ASP A 165 8.14 -22.58 11.39
N SER A 166 7.32 -21.64 10.88
CA SER A 166 7.75 -20.63 9.92
C SER A 166 8.64 -19.60 10.60
N LYS A 167 9.65 -19.14 9.86
CA LYS A 167 10.57 -18.05 10.20
C LYS A 167 10.52 -16.95 9.15
N ALA A 168 9.48 -16.93 8.32
CA ALA A 168 9.30 -15.94 7.28
C ALA A 168 9.29 -14.53 7.87
N VAL A 169 10.03 -13.64 7.23
CA VAL A 169 10.10 -12.21 7.52
C VAL A 169 10.22 -11.45 6.21
N PHE A 170 9.76 -10.21 6.18
CA PHE A 170 10.01 -9.32 5.05
C PHE A 170 11.49 -8.94 4.99
N MET A 171 12.07 -8.95 3.78
CA MET A 171 13.45 -8.51 3.55
C MET A 171 13.60 -6.98 3.71
N ASP A 172 12.58 -6.23 3.33
CA ASP A 172 12.45 -4.78 3.55
C ASP A 172 10.98 -4.46 3.85
N PRO A 173 10.57 -4.45 5.14
CA PRO A 173 9.18 -4.20 5.51
C PRO A 173 8.75 -2.74 5.27
N THR A 174 9.65 -1.84 4.86
CA THR A 174 9.33 -0.43 4.61
C THR A 174 9.26 -0.07 3.13
N ALA A 175 9.60 -1.02 2.25
CA ALA A 175 9.43 -0.86 0.82
C ALA A 175 7.95 -0.81 0.43
N MET A 176 7.65 -0.03 -0.62
CA MET A 176 6.33 -0.05 -1.26
C MET A 176 5.98 -1.43 -1.81
N GLN A 177 6.98 -2.20 -2.24
CA GLN A 177 6.85 -3.58 -2.70
C GLN A 177 7.79 -4.50 -1.91
N PRO A 178 7.42 -4.93 -0.68
CA PRO A 178 8.24 -5.81 0.12
C PRO A 178 8.16 -7.25 -0.41
N ALA A 179 9.14 -8.06 -0.04
CA ALA A 179 9.15 -9.48 -0.40
C ALA A 179 9.50 -10.37 0.81
N PHE A 180 8.94 -11.58 0.82
CA PHE A 180 9.31 -12.64 1.76
C PHE A 180 9.28 -13.99 1.04
N THR A 181 9.96 -14.99 1.61
CA THR A 181 9.94 -16.37 1.11
C THR A 181 8.91 -17.18 1.90
N VAL A 182 8.03 -17.89 1.19
CA VAL A 182 7.13 -18.89 1.77
C VAL A 182 7.99 -20.09 2.17
N ASP A 183 8.17 -20.30 3.47
CA ASP A 183 9.10 -21.31 3.99
C ASP A 183 8.40 -22.55 4.56
N ARG A 184 7.07 -22.49 4.72
CA ARG A 184 6.23 -23.56 5.27
C ARG A 184 4.87 -23.57 4.56
N PRO A 185 4.23 -24.75 4.45
CA PRO A 185 2.85 -24.83 4.00
C PRO A 185 1.91 -24.15 5.01
N GLY A 186 0.87 -23.49 4.52
CA GLY A 186 -0.20 -22.90 5.33
C GLY A 186 -0.63 -21.52 4.88
N MET A 187 -1.17 -20.75 5.83
CA MET A 187 -1.65 -19.39 5.61
C MET A 187 -0.70 -18.38 6.27
N TYR A 188 -0.33 -17.35 5.52
CA TYR A 188 0.35 -16.17 5.98
C TYR A 188 -0.61 -14.99 5.89
N VAL A 189 -0.60 -14.11 6.89
CA VAL A 189 -1.39 -12.87 6.88
C VAL A 189 -0.42 -11.72 6.95
N ALA A 190 -0.29 -11.01 5.83
CA ALA A 190 0.47 -9.77 5.73
C ALA A 190 -0.44 -8.60 6.07
N GLN A 191 0.08 -7.64 6.84
CA GLN A 191 -0.58 -6.40 7.18
C GLN A 191 0.24 -5.23 6.67
N LEU A 192 -0.42 -4.26 6.05
CA LEU A 192 0.12 -2.96 5.70
C LEU A 192 -0.51 -1.87 6.57
N ILE A 193 0.33 -0.98 7.08
CA ILE A 193 -0.04 0.33 7.59
C ILE A 193 0.77 1.37 6.80
N VAL A 194 0.11 2.43 6.32
CA VAL A 194 0.79 3.56 5.66
C VAL A 194 0.71 4.82 6.52
N ASN A 195 1.69 5.70 6.37
CA ASN A 195 1.78 6.96 7.11
C ASN A 195 2.14 8.11 6.17
N ASP A 196 1.42 9.22 6.28
CA ASP A 196 1.55 10.43 5.44
C ASP A 196 2.58 11.46 5.96
N GLY A 197 3.30 11.13 7.04
CA GLY A 197 4.22 11.99 7.77
C GLY A 197 3.65 12.53 9.08
N ASP A 198 2.33 12.45 9.29
CA ASP A 198 1.61 12.95 10.46
C ASP A 198 0.77 11.86 11.16
N LEU A 199 0.02 11.05 10.39
CA LEU A 199 -0.95 10.06 10.88
C LEU A 199 -0.77 8.69 10.21
N ASP A 200 -1.01 7.63 10.99
CA ASP A 200 -1.07 6.26 10.49
C ASP A 200 -2.48 5.93 9.96
N SER A 201 -2.54 5.15 8.89
CA SER A 201 -3.78 4.56 8.38
C SER A 201 -4.37 3.52 9.35
N ALA A 202 -5.64 3.16 9.12
CA ALA A 202 -6.11 1.85 9.56
C ALA A 202 -5.30 0.74 8.85
N PRO A 203 -5.07 -0.42 9.49
CA PRO A 203 -4.37 -1.52 8.84
C PRO A 203 -5.23 -2.15 7.75
N ASP A 204 -4.58 -2.54 6.66
CA ASP A 204 -5.14 -3.42 5.65
C ASP A 204 -4.36 -4.74 5.56
N THR A 205 -4.99 -5.82 5.09
CA THR A 205 -4.38 -7.16 5.11
C THR A 205 -4.52 -7.91 3.80
N ALA A 206 -3.47 -8.62 3.41
CA ALA A 206 -3.46 -9.59 2.33
C ALA A 206 -3.13 -10.99 2.86
N ASN A 207 -3.94 -11.98 2.48
CA ASN A 207 -3.72 -13.38 2.81
C ASN A 207 -2.92 -14.08 1.72
N ILE A 208 -1.94 -14.89 2.12
CA ILE A 208 -1.17 -15.75 1.22
C ILE A 208 -1.39 -17.20 1.66
N THR A 209 -1.95 -18.03 0.77
CA THR A 209 -2.16 -19.46 1.01
C THR A 209 -1.23 -20.32 0.16
N THR A 210 -0.75 -21.45 0.69
CA THR A 210 0.12 -22.33 -0.10
C THR A 210 -0.64 -23.27 -1.02
N ILE A 211 -0.02 -23.61 -2.16
CA ILE A 211 -0.47 -24.63 -3.11
C ILE A 211 0.39 -25.88 -2.90
N ASN A 212 -0.25 -27.05 -2.83
CA ASN A 212 0.42 -28.35 -2.74
C ASN A 212 1.17 -28.68 -4.05
N SER A 213 2.37 -29.21 -3.92
CA SER A 213 3.28 -29.65 -4.97
C SER A 213 3.33 -31.18 -4.97
N PRO A 214 3.41 -31.86 -6.12
CA PRO A 214 3.62 -33.30 -6.13
C PRO A 214 4.98 -33.67 -5.53
N PRO A 215 5.06 -34.80 -4.79
CA PRO A 215 6.32 -35.26 -4.25
C PRO A 215 7.23 -35.81 -5.35
N VAL A 216 8.51 -35.94 -5.05
CA VAL A 216 9.53 -36.51 -5.94
C VAL A 216 9.95 -37.88 -5.40
N ALA A 217 9.68 -38.94 -6.17
CA ALA A 217 10.17 -40.28 -5.88
C ALA A 217 11.67 -40.39 -6.17
N ASP A 218 12.37 -41.10 -5.29
CA ASP A 218 13.76 -41.54 -5.49
C ASP A 218 13.82 -43.02 -5.09
N ALA A 219 14.00 -43.89 -6.08
CA ALA A 219 14.06 -45.33 -5.96
C ALA A 219 15.46 -45.83 -5.53
N GLY A 220 16.45 -44.94 -5.46
CA GLY A 220 17.84 -45.24 -5.17
C GLY A 220 18.61 -45.79 -6.37
N ASP A 221 19.91 -46.01 -6.15
CA ASP A 221 20.84 -46.47 -7.19
C ASP A 221 20.54 -47.90 -7.67
N ASP A 222 20.83 -48.16 -8.95
CA ASP A 222 20.84 -49.50 -9.54
C ASP A 222 21.74 -50.48 -8.76
N GLN A 223 21.31 -51.74 -8.70
CA GLN A 223 21.94 -52.77 -7.88
C GLN A 223 22.36 -53.99 -8.71
N GLU A 224 23.39 -54.70 -8.24
CA GLU A 224 23.70 -56.06 -8.68
C GLU A 224 23.49 -57.03 -7.51
N ALA A 225 22.95 -58.21 -7.80
CA ALA A 225 22.68 -59.27 -6.83
C ALA A 225 22.80 -60.65 -7.49
N ARG A 226 22.65 -61.70 -6.70
CA ARG A 226 22.53 -63.08 -7.18
C ARG A 226 21.18 -63.67 -6.81
N VAL A 227 20.82 -64.77 -7.48
CA VAL A 227 19.61 -65.53 -7.12
C VAL A 227 19.65 -65.91 -5.64
N GLY A 228 18.56 -65.67 -4.91
CA GLY A 228 18.45 -65.91 -3.47
C GLY A 228 19.01 -64.81 -2.57
N ASP A 229 19.74 -63.81 -3.10
CA ASP A 229 20.23 -62.70 -2.29
C ASP A 229 19.07 -61.87 -1.72
N ARG A 230 19.26 -61.33 -0.52
CA ARG A 230 18.33 -60.35 0.05
C ARG A 230 18.59 -58.97 -0.51
N VAL A 231 17.87 -58.61 -1.56
CA VAL A 231 17.90 -57.28 -2.16
C VAL A 231 17.05 -56.32 -1.33
N ARG A 232 17.58 -55.13 -1.08
CA ARG A 232 16.89 -54.08 -0.35
C ARG A 232 16.88 -52.79 -1.14
N LEU A 233 15.68 -52.30 -1.43
CA LEU A 233 15.50 -51.00 -2.06
C LEU A 233 15.42 -49.92 -1.00
N ASP A 234 15.73 -48.68 -1.36
CA ASP A 234 15.80 -47.57 -0.42
C ASP A 234 15.13 -46.32 -1.00
N GLY A 235 13.83 -46.18 -0.72
CA GLY A 235 13.03 -45.05 -1.15
C GLY A 235 13.22 -43.79 -0.31
N ARG A 236 14.07 -43.81 0.72
CA ARG A 236 14.20 -42.70 1.68
C ARG A 236 14.78 -41.42 1.10
N GLY A 237 15.30 -41.45 -0.13
CA GLY A 237 15.70 -40.25 -0.86
C GLY A 237 14.50 -39.45 -1.39
N SER A 238 13.30 -40.04 -1.40
CA SER A 238 12.08 -39.36 -1.84
C SER A 238 11.78 -38.17 -0.96
N SER A 239 11.30 -37.09 -1.56
CA SER A 239 11.10 -35.80 -0.87
C SER A 239 9.82 -35.13 -1.32
N ASP A 240 9.30 -34.26 -0.45
CA ASP A 240 8.16 -33.41 -0.73
C ASP A 240 8.55 -31.94 -0.46
N ALA A 241 8.17 -31.04 -1.37
CA ALA A 241 8.54 -29.63 -1.27
C ALA A 241 7.74 -28.88 -0.20
N ASP A 242 6.54 -29.36 0.11
CA ASP A 242 5.64 -28.82 1.12
C ASP A 242 5.85 -29.46 2.50
N PHE A 243 6.79 -30.41 2.59
CA PHE A 243 7.14 -31.15 3.80
C PHE A 243 6.03 -32.09 4.28
N ASP A 244 5.16 -32.54 3.38
CA ASP A 244 4.12 -33.50 3.68
C ASP A 244 4.68 -34.92 3.92
N ASP A 245 3.97 -35.70 4.72
CA ASP A 245 4.36 -37.08 5.04
C ASP A 245 4.17 -38.00 3.83
N LEU A 246 5.24 -38.71 3.44
CA LEU A 246 5.21 -39.59 2.27
C LEU A 246 4.75 -41.02 2.59
N THR A 247 3.87 -41.53 1.74
CA THR A 247 3.58 -42.96 1.61
C THR A 247 4.27 -43.53 0.37
N PHE A 248 4.63 -44.82 0.42
CA PHE A 248 5.46 -45.46 -0.60
C PHE A 248 4.67 -46.58 -1.27
N ARG A 249 4.85 -46.75 -2.58
CA ARG A 249 4.26 -47.85 -3.34
C ARG A 249 5.25 -48.39 -4.36
N TRP A 250 5.79 -49.57 -4.05
CA TRP A 250 6.70 -50.29 -4.92
C TRP A 250 5.98 -51.33 -5.77
N SER A 251 6.38 -51.47 -7.03
CA SER A 251 5.91 -52.54 -7.92
C SER A 251 7.03 -52.99 -8.86
N PHE A 252 7.00 -54.24 -9.32
CA PHE A 252 7.89 -54.66 -10.39
C PHE A 252 7.26 -54.34 -11.74
N THR A 253 8.00 -53.64 -12.60
CA THR A 253 7.62 -53.37 -13.99
C THR A 253 8.29 -54.34 -14.95
N VAL A 254 9.41 -54.93 -14.55
CA VAL A 254 10.11 -56.00 -15.27
C VAL A 254 10.52 -57.07 -14.28
N THR A 255 10.21 -58.32 -14.61
CA THR A 255 10.73 -59.52 -13.93
C THR A 255 11.13 -60.56 -14.99
N PRO A 256 12.07 -61.48 -14.68
CA PRO A 256 12.35 -62.61 -15.55
C PRO A 256 11.11 -63.47 -15.80
N ALA A 257 10.99 -64.04 -16.99
CA ALA A 257 9.84 -64.87 -17.34
C ALA A 257 9.74 -66.11 -16.43
N GLY A 258 8.60 -66.27 -15.75
CA GLY A 258 8.38 -67.34 -14.79
C GLY A 258 8.81 -67.01 -13.36
N SER A 259 9.26 -65.78 -13.09
CA SER A 259 9.51 -65.28 -11.74
C SER A 259 8.18 -65.04 -11.01
N ASP A 260 8.09 -65.53 -9.77
CA ASP A 260 7.00 -65.32 -8.81
C ASP A 260 7.43 -64.34 -7.69
N VAL A 261 8.45 -63.51 -7.96
CA VAL A 261 9.02 -62.57 -6.99
C VAL A 261 7.96 -61.63 -6.42
N SER A 262 8.09 -61.34 -5.12
CA SER A 262 7.26 -60.34 -4.44
C SER A 262 8.05 -59.65 -3.32
N PHE A 263 7.64 -58.43 -2.97
CA PHE A 263 8.23 -57.73 -1.83
C PHE A 263 7.79 -58.37 -0.51
N ASN A 264 8.74 -58.68 0.37
CA ASN A 264 8.49 -59.47 1.58
C ASN A 264 9.08 -58.86 2.88
N ASN A 265 8.20 -58.36 3.77
CA ASN A 265 8.49 -57.91 5.16
C ASN A 265 9.87 -57.22 5.42
N PRO A 266 10.06 -55.94 5.13
CA PRO A 266 9.05 -54.98 4.72
C PRO A 266 8.56 -55.20 3.29
N GLY A 267 7.24 -55.12 3.11
CA GLY A 267 6.58 -55.25 1.81
C GLY A 267 6.58 -53.96 1.00
N SER A 268 5.84 -53.95 -0.10
CA SER A 268 5.82 -52.89 -1.12
C SER A 268 5.43 -51.49 -0.63
N ASN A 269 4.83 -51.35 0.54
CA ASN A 269 4.40 -50.04 1.08
C ASN A 269 5.41 -49.43 2.06
N SER A 270 6.57 -50.07 2.23
CA SER A 270 7.65 -49.55 3.06
C SER A 270 8.53 -48.60 2.26
N ASN A 271 9.13 -47.62 2.95
CA ASN A 271 10.22 -46.81 2.38
C ASN A 271 11.50 -47.63 2.11
N ARG A 272 11.58 -48.89 2.58
CA ARG A 272 12.74 -49.75 2.40
C ARG A 272 12.35 -51.21 2.19
N PRO A 273 11.57 -51.53 1.14
CA PRO A 273 11.10 -52.88 0.92
C PRO A 273 12.28 -53.81 0.63
N ARG A 274 12.03 -55.11 0.76
CA ARG A 274 13.00 -56.13 0.38
C ARG A 274 12.34 -57.22 -0.46
N PHE A 275 13.14 -57.94 -1.21
CA PHE A 275 12.73 -59.15 -1.92
C PHE A 275 13.94 -60.08 -2.06
N GLU A 276 13.68 -61.33 -2.45
CA GLU A 276 14.70 -62.31 -2.79
C GLU A 276 14.44 -62.72 -4.25
N PRO A 277 15.35 -62.45 -5.20
CA PRO A 277 15.15 -62.79 -6.60
C PRO A 277 15.23 -64.32 -6.77
N ASP A 278 14.29 -64.87 -7.53
CA ASP A 278 14.11 -66.32 -7.70
C ASP A 278 14.72 -66.86 -9.00
N LEU A 279 14.99 -65.97 -9.95
CA LEU A 279 15.61 -66.29 -11.24
C LEU A 279 16.72 -65.30 -11.59
N GLU A 280 17.71 -65.77 -12.38
CA GLU A 280 18.69 -64.92 -13.03
C GLU A 280 17.99 -63.98 -14.04
N GLY A 281 18.44 -62.73 -14.12
CA GLY A 281 17.95 -61.77 -15.10
C GLY A 281 17.81 -60.35 -14.56
N LEU A 282 17.11 -59.52 -15.33
CA LEU A 282 16.83 -58.13 -14.97
C LEU A 282 15.50 -58.03 -14.23
N TYR A 283 15.54 -57.37 -13.08
CA TYR A 283 14.36 -56.89 -12.36
C TYR A 283 14.36 -55.38 -12.42
N VAL A 284 13.22 -54.76 -12.72
CA VAL A 284 13.04 -53.31 -12.61
C VAL A 284 11.90 -53.07 -11.64
N ALA A 285 12.23 -52.40 -10.54
CA ALA A 285 11.27 -51.96 -9.55
C ALA A 285 10.96 -50.48 -9.76
N GLN A 286 9.69 -50.13 -9.67
CA GLN A 286 9.18 -48.76 -9.73
C GLN A 286 8.71 -48.33 -8.34
N LEU A 287 9.10 -47.12 -7.95
CA LEU A 287 8.58 -46.39 -6.80
C LEU A 287 7.67 -45.25 -7.26
N ILE A 288 6.47 -45.19 -6.68
CA ILE A 288 5.64 -43.99 -6.66
C ILE A 288 5.46 -43.60 -5.19
N VAL A 289 5.63 -42.33 -4.86
CA VAL A 289 5.32 -41.79 -3.52
C VAL A 289 4.09 -40.89 -3.58
N ASN A 290 3.37 -40.77 -2.47
CA ASN A 290 2.18 -39.94 -2.34
C ASN A 290 2.23 -39.17 -1.03
N ASP A 291 1.95 -37.87 -1.08
CA ASP A 291 1.99 -36.89 0.02
C ASP A 291 0.67 -36.83 0.83
N GLY A 292 -0.30 -37.68 0.52
CA GLY A 292 -1.66 -37.66 1.05
C GLY A 292 -2.69 -36.99 0.14
N SER A 293 -2.23 -36.27 -0.88
CA SER A 293 -3.04 -35.51 -1.85
C SER A 293 -2.86 -36.02 -3.28
N VAL A 294 -1.60 -36.12 -3.76
CA VAL A 294 -1.23 -36.43 -5.14
C VAL A 294 -0.06 -37.42 -5.21
N ASP A 295 -0.03 -38.22 -6.28
CA ASP A 295 1.07 -39.14 -6.56
C ASP A 295 2.23 -38.41 -7.25
N SER A 296 3.46 -38.84 -6.98
CA SER A 296 4.65 -38.46 -7.74
C SER A 296 4.62 -39.03 -9.16
N ASP A 297 5.45 -38.46 -10.02
CA ASP A 297 5.94 -39.22 -11.16
C ASP A 297 6.72 -40.46 -10.66
N PRO A 298 6.67 -41.58 -11.39
CA PRO A 298 7.36 -42.79 -10.98
C PRO A 298 8.88 -42.66 -11.16
N ASP A 299 9.63 -43.19 -10.20
CA ASP A 299 11.07 -43.44 -10.33
C ASP A 299 11.37 -44.95 -10.36
N THR A 300 12.47 -45.36 -10.97
CA THR A 300 12.81 -46.78 -11.14
C THR A 300 14.23 -47.12 -10.75
N VAL A 301 14.40 -48.31 -10.20
CA VAL A 301 15.70 -48.92 -9.90
C VAL A 301 15.81 -50.27 -10.61
N SER A 302 16.95 -50.49 -11.27
CA SER A 302 17.27 -51.75 -11.94
C SER A 302 18.11 -52.64 -11.04
N ILE A 303 17.77 -53.93 -11.00
CA ILE A 303 18.51 -54.95 -10.26
C ILE A 303 18.93 -56.02 -11.24
N ARG A 304 20.24 -56.09 -11.50
CA ARG A 304 20.82 -57.13 -12.33
C ARG A 304 21.17 -58.34 -11.46
N VAL A 305 20.46 -59.44 -11.68
CA VAL A 305 20.63 -60.67 -10.92
C VAL A 305 21.44 -61.67 -11.74
N LEU A 306 22.55 -62.14 -11.17
CA LEU A 306 23.42 -63.18 -11.73
C LEU A 306 23.06 -64.56 -11.16
N ALA A 307 23.45 -65.63 -11.86
CA ALA A 307 23.34 -66.99 -11.35
C ALA A 307 24.04 -67.18 -9.99
N ASP A 308 23.58 -68.19 -9.23
CA ASP A 308 24.26 -68.62 -8.02
C ASP A 308 25.55 -69.38 -8.36
N ASP A 309 26.59 -69.30 -7.53
CA ASP A 309 27.91 -69.88 -7.81
C ASP A 309 27.98 -71.41 -7.59
N ASP A 310 26.88 -72.05 -7.18
CA ASP A 310 26.80 -73.46 -6.77
C ASP A 310 26.26 -74.41 -7.87
N ASP A 311 26.12 -73.97 -9.12
CA ASP A 311 25.75 -74.81 -10.31
C ASP A 311 26.95 -75.22 -11.19
#